data_AF-A0A7W1NCD7-F1
#
_entry.id   AF-A0A7W1NCD7-F1
#
_cell.length_a   1.000
_cell.length_b   1.000
_cell.length_c   1.000
_cell.angle_alpha   90.00
_cell.angle_beta   90.00
_cell.angle_gamma   90.00
#
_symmetry.space_group_name_H-M   'P 1'
#
loop_
_entity.id
_entity.type
_entity.pdbx_description
1 polymer ?
#
loop_
_entity_poly.entity_id
_entity_poly.type
_entity_poly.pdbx_seq_one_letter_code
_entity_poly.pdbx_strand_id
1 'polypeptide(L)'
;AQPFPASGTFASVEGVERVIGAPVSATAAGATWAFDSWSDNGSREHAIATPIPDATYTAIFRVAGGAVGAGTGLSATYFDNRDFTGVSLARLDRTVLFDWGGGSPAPTIAVDTFSARWTGDVQAQFSETYTFHLRGDDGIRLWVGGQLLIDRWVDQSPTEWSGAIALTAGQRYPIRIDYFENGGGAVCELRWSSARTPKSAVPMSQLYPDSGAGTGLTATYWDNADFTGATVTRIDPRVDFDWSTGAPAPGIAADTFSARWQGGIEAEVSQTYTFHLRGDDGIRLWVADQLIIDRWFDQAPTEWSGAIDLDAGQRYPIRVDFYENGGLAVCELRWSGAATPKQFVPQGRLHPEQTSGTGLAATYWDDLDFTGASVTRLDPRIDFDWGEAAPAPGIGAETFSARWTGEVEPPTSGTWTFRLRGDDGIRLWVADQLIIDRWIDQSPTEWAGSIDLTGGQRYPIRVDFYENGVLAVCELRWSGPGTALELVPSGRLYPDAGGSSFAAVE
;
A
#
# COMPACT_ATOMS: atom_id res chain seq x y z
N ALA A 1 -30.12 -19.32 39.63
CA ALA A 1 -30.39 -18.07 38.90
C ALA A 1 -29.74 -18.17 37.53
N GLN A 2 -30.54 -18.36 36.47
CA GLN A 2 -30.22 -18.41 35.03
C GLN A 2 -31.57 -18.20 34.31
N PRO A 3 -31.69 -17.70 33.07
CA PRO A 3 -30.85 -16.78 32.26
C PRO A 3 -31.70 -15.56 31.79
N PHE A 4 -31.13 -14.51 31.18
CA PHE A 4 -31.96 -13.48 30.50
C PHE A 4 -31.79 -13.54 28.97
N PRO A 5 -32.89 -13.74 28.20
CA PRO A 5 -32.92 -13.64 26.74
C PRO A 5 -33.30 -12.23 26.23
N ALA A 6 -33.09 -11.19 27.04
CA ALA A 6 -33.36 -9.80 26.66
C ALA A 6 -32.26 -8.89 27.22
N SER A 7 -31.98 -7.79 26.52
CA SER A 7 -31.13 -6.72 27.03
C SER A 7 -31.66 -6.24 28.39
N GLY A 8 -30.74 -5.97 29.32
CA GLY A 8 -31.08 -5.52 30.66
C GLY A 8 -30.23 -4.33 31.05
N THR A 9 -30.80 -3.41 31.82
CA THR A 9 -30.09 -2.29 32.44
C THR A 9 -30.18 -2.44 33.95
N PHE A 10 -29.06 -2.22 34.64
CA PHE A 10 -28.97 -2.39 36.08
C PHE A 10 -28.14 -1.25 36.67
N ALA A 11 -28.72 -0.52 37.63
CA ALA A 11 -27.96 0.42 38.45
C ALA A 11 -27.07 -0.36 39.43
N SER A 12 -25.83 0.11 39.62
CA SER A 12 -24.85 -0.52 40.49
C SER A 12 -23.92 0.53 41.10
N VAL A 13 -23.17 0.15 42.14
CA VAL A 13 -22.14 0.99 42.77
C VAL A 13 -20.81 0.73 42.10
N GLU A 14 -20.03 1.78 41.86
CA GLU A 14 -18.68 1.70 41.31
C GLU A 14 -17.84 0.62 42.01
N GLY A 15 -17.12 -0.19 41.22
CA GLY A 15 -16.20 -1.22 41.72
C GLY A 15 -16.87 -2.51 42.20
N VAL A 16 -18.20 -2.57 42.30
CA VAL A 16 -18.90 -3.82 42.62
C VAL A 16 -18.75 -4.80 41.46
N GLU A 17 -18.22 -5.98 41.76
CA GLU A 17 -18.12 -7.09 40.81
C GLU A 17 -19.48 -7.73 40.52
N ARG A 18 -19.74 -7.99 39.24
CA ARG A 18 -20.94 -8.68 38.77
C ARG A 18 -20.57 -9.72 37.75
N VAL A 19 -21.20 -10.89 37.83
CA VAL A 19 -21.06 -11.93 36.81
C VAL A 19 -22.08 -11.68 35.71
N ILE A 20 -21.60 -11.48 34.49
CA ILE A 20 -22.42 -11.49 33.28
C ILE A 20 -22.22 -12.80 32.52
N GLY A 21 -23.25 -13.23 31.79
CA GLY A 21 -23.27 -14.52 31.13
C GLY A 21 -24.17 -14.53 29.91
N ALA A 22 -23.70 -15.15 28.83
CA ALA A 22 -24.48 -15.36 27.61
C ALA A 22 -24.79 -16.86 27.42
N PRO A 23 -25.93 -17.23 26.82
CA PRO A 23 -26.19 -18.63 26.47
C PRO A 23 -25.16 -19.12 25.46
N VAL A 24 -24.76 -20.39 25.55
CA VAL A 24 -23.84 -21.02 24.57
C VAL A 24 -24.43 -20.97 23.17
N SER A 25 -25.74 -21.17 23.07
CA SER A 25 -26.50 -21.12 21.82
C SER A 25 -27.91 -20.62 22.05
N ALA A 26 -28.51 -20.01 21.03
CA ALA A 26 -29.91 -19.59 21.03
C ALA A 26 -30.53 -19.81 19.65
N THR A 27 -31.83 -20.10 19.59
CA THR A 27 -32.56 -20.17 18.30
C THR A 27 -33.38 -18.91 18.14
N ALA A 28 -33.11 -18.15 17.08
CA ALA A 28 -33.80 -16.89 16.79
C ALA A 28 -33.79 -16.63 15.28
N ALA A 29 -34.87 -15.99 14.77
CA ALA A 29 -35.02 -15.67 13.35
C ALA A 29 -34.80 -16.86 12.39
N GLY A 30 -35.21 -18.06 12.79
CA GLY A 30 -35.08 -19.28 11.98
C GLY A 30 -33.67 -19.88 11.92
N ALA A 31 -32.69 -19.32 12.63
CA ALA A 31 -31.33 -19.83 12.71
C ALA A 31 -30.96 -20.26 14.13
N THR A 32 -30.00 -21.20 14.23
CA THR A 32 -29.32 -21.50 15.49
C THR A 32 -28.07 -20.64 15.57
N TRP A 33 -27.92 -19.92 16.66
CA TRP A 33 -26.83 -19.00 16.94
C TRP A 33 -25.91 -19.60 17.98
N ALA A 34 -24.60 -19.42 17.81
CA ALA A 34 -23.59 -19.78 18.80
C ALA A 34 -22.94 -18.51 19.34
N PHE A 35 -22.70 -18.46 20.65
CA PHE A 35 -21.98 -17.36 21.28
C PHE A 35 -20.61 -17.17 20.60
N ASP A 36 -20.32 -15.93 20.24
CA ASP A 36 -19.06 -15.54 19.61
C ASP A 36 -18.15 -14.85 20.61
N SER A 37 -18.63 -13.72 21.14
CA SER A 37 -17.81 -12.87 22.01
C SER A 37 -18.67 -11.89 22.80
N TRP A 38 -18.07 -11.31 23.83
CA TRP A 38 -18.54 -10.06 24.42
C TRP A 38 -17.79 -8.87 23.82
N SER A 39 -18.41 -7.67 23.83
CA SER A 39 -17.76 -6.42 23.40
C SER A 39 -16.49 -6.08 24.20
N ASP A 40 -16.39 -6.57 25.43
CA ASP A 40 -15.24 -6.40 26.33
C ASP A 40 -14.23 -7.57 26.29
N ASN A 41 -14.47 -8.60 25.45
CA ASN A 41 -13.65 -9.81 25.33
C ASN A 41 -13.63 -10.73 26.55
N GLY A 42 -14.55 -10.57 27.50
CA GLY A 42 -14.68 -11.54 28.58
C GLY A 42 -15.11 -12.92 28.06
N SER A 43 -14.83 -13.97 28.82
CA SER A 43 -15.36 -15.31 28.53
C SER A 43 -16.89 -15.30 28.53
N ARG A 44 -17.53 -16.32 27.93
CA ARG A 44 -19.00 -16.43 27.85
C ARG A 44 -19.70 -16.08 29.17
N GLU A 45 -19.14 -16.57 30.28
CA GLU A 45 -19.46 -16.14 31.64
C GLU A 45 -18.19 -15.55 32.27
N HIS A 46 -18.26 -14.34 32.81
CA HIS A 46 -17.14 -13.67 33.47
C HIS A 46 -17.62 -12.56 34.42
N ALA A 47 -16.71 -12.09 35.28
CA ALA A 47 -16.97 -10.96 36.19
C ALA A 47 -16.55 -9.63 35.57
N ILE A 48 -17.38 -8.60 35.74
CA ILE A 48 -17.10 -7.21 35.41
C ILE A 48 -17.10 -6.37 36.70
N ALA A 49 -16.19 -5.42 36.82
CA ALA A 49 -16.28 -4.38 37.83
C ALA A 49 -17.16 -3.25 37.29
N THR A 50 -18.15 -2.80 38.07
CA THR A 50 -19.03 -1.70 37.67
C THR A 50 -18.20 -0.43 37.43
N PRO A 51 -18.17 0.13 36.21
CA PRO A 51 -17.44 1.36 35.92
C PRO A 51 -18.16 2.60 36.47
N ILE A 52 -17.45 3.73 36.57
CA ILE A 52 -18.05 5.04 36.89
C ILE A 52 -19.03 5.49 35.79
N PRO A 53 -18.63 5.55 34.51
CA PRO A 53 -19.58 5.86 33.44
C PRO A 53 -20.49 4.67 33.16
N ASP A 54 -21.70 4.94 32.67
CA ASP A 54 -22.58 3.89 32.15
C ASP A 54 -21.86 3.09 31.05
N ALA A 55 -21.94 1.77 31.14
CA ALA A 55 -21.28 0.86 30.20
C ALA A 55 -22.26 -0.18 29.67
N THR A 56 -22.20 -0.39 28.34
CA THR A 56 -22.98 -1.41 27.64
C THR A 56 -22.08 -2.58 27.25
N TYR A 57 -22.44 -3.78 27.71
CA TYR A 57 -21.78 -5.02 27.35
C TYR A 57 -22.69 -5.80 26.39
N THR A 58 -22.21 -6.05 25.18
CA THR A 58 -22.99 -6.68 24.12
C THR A 58 -22.45 -8.07 23.82
N ALA A 59 -23.29 -9.09 23.97
CA ALA A 59 -22.97 -10.44 23.51
C ALA A 59 -23.25 -10.55 22.01
N ILE A 60 -22.24 -10.93 21.26
CA ILE A 60 -22.29 -11.14 19.82
C ILE A 60 -22.39 -12.64 19.55
N PHE A 61 -23.20 -13.00 18.56
CA PHE A 61 -23.44 -14.37 18.15
C PHE A 61 -23.20 -14.51 16.65
N ARG A 62 -22.71 -15.69 16.25
CA ARG A 62 -22.61 -16.10 14.84
C ARG A 62 -23.61 -17.21 14.54
N VAL A 63 -23.94 -17.42 13.28
CA VAL A 63 -24.80 -18.56 12.90
C VAL A 63 -24.01 -19.85 13.04
N ALA A 64 -24.63 -20.87 13.64
CA ALA A 64 -24.05 -22.20 13.80
C ALA A 64 -24.03 -22.97 12.46
N GLY A 65 -23.01 -23.81 12.26
CA GLY A 65 -22.90 -24.67 11.07
C GLY A 65 -22.23 -24.02 9.85
N GLY A 66 -21.82 -22.75 9.94
CA GLY A 66 -20.93 -22.12 8.96
C GLY A 66 -19.46 -22.25 9.35
N ALA A 67 -18.57 -21.83 8.44
CA ALA A 67 -17.15 -21.68 8.74
C ALA A 67 -16.96 -20.76 9.95
N VAL A 68 -16.14 -21.19 10.90
CA VAL A 68 -15.81 -20.42 12.11
C VAL A 68 -14.41 -19.88 11.96
N GLY A 69 -14.28 -18.56 12.02
CA GLY A 69 -12.99 -17.92 12.00
C GLY A 69 -12.31 -17.84 13.37
N ALA A 70 -11.10 -17.32 13.35
CA ALA A 70 -10.29 -17.00 14.52
C ALA A 70 -9.93 -15.50 14.55
N GLY A 71 -10.78 -14.69 13.92
CA GLY A 71 -10.66 -13.25 13.90
C GLY A 71 -10.74 -12.62 15.29
N THR A 72 -10.16 -11.43 15.42
CA THR A 72 -10.11 -10.66 16.67
C THR A 72 -10.64 -9.23 16.51
N GLY A 73 -11.13 -8.86 15.33
CA GLY A 73 -11.61 -7.51 15.00
C GLY A 73 -10.98 -6.93 13.74
N LEU A 74 -11.05 -5.60 13.60
CA LEU A 74 -10.44 -4.82 12.53
C LEU A 74 -9.45 -3.81 13.10
N SER A 75 -8.41 -3.50 12.34
CA SER A 75 -7.49 -2.41 12.62
C SER A 75 -8.22 -1.09 12.41
N ALA A 76 -8.40 -0.31 13.47
CA ALA A 76 -9.10 0.97 13.44
C ALA A 76 -8.11 2.12 13.60
N THR A 77 -8.23 3.16 12.77
CA THR A 77 -7.57 4.45 13.00
C THR A 77 -8.62 5.53 13.06
N TYR A 78 -8.65 6.27 14.15
CA TYR A 78 -9.47 7.45 14.36
C TYR A 78 -8.63 8.70 14.13
N PHE A 79 -9.20 9.72 13.50
CA PHE A 79 -8.54 10.96 13.13
C PHE A 79 -9.34 12.16 13.62
N ASP A 80 -8.64 13.15 14.16
CA ASP A 80 -9.20 14.39 14.71
C ASP A 80 -9.54 15.43 13.61
N ASN A 81 -9.89 14.96 12.42
CA ASN A 81 -10.45 15.72 11.30
C ASN A 81 -11.32 14.79 10.43
N ARG A 82 -12.29 15.35 9.70
CA ARG A 82 -13.22 14.62 8.80
C ARG A 82 -12.56 13.96 7.58
N ASP A 83 -11.31 14.31 7.28
CA ASP A 83 -10.60 13.98 6.04
C ASP A 83 -9.39 13.05 6.25
N PHE A 84 -9.39 12.29 7.36
CA PHE A 84 -8.32 11.38 7.76
C PHE A 84 -6.98 12.08 8.05
N THR A 85 -7.01 13.31 8.54
CA THR A 85 -5.83 14.08 8.93
C THR A 85 -5.84 14.44 10.42
N GLY A 86 -4.80 15.12 10.90
CA GLY A 86 -4.72 15.58 12.29
C GLY A 86 -4.21 14.51 13.26
N VAL A 87 -4.49 14.72 14.55
CA VAL A 87 -4.14 13.76 15.62
C VAL A 87 -4.86 12.44 15.34
N SER A 88 -4.18 11.32 15.53
CA SER A 88 -4.79 10.00 15.31
C SER A 88 -4.58 9.03 16.46
N LEU A 89 -5.52 8.10 16.59
CA LEU A 89 -5.50 6.99 17.53
C LEU A 89 -5.74 5.69 16.78
N ALA A 90 -4.75 4.80 16.77
CA ALA A 90 -4.92 3.44 16.27
C ALA A 90 -5.31 2.49 17.41
N ARG A 91 -6.30 1.62 17.17
CA ARG A 91 -6.65 0.52 18.08
C ARG A 91 -7.28 -0.66 17.34
N LEU A 92 -7.42 -1.78 18.03
CA LEU A 92 -8.18 -2.93 17.55
C LEU A 92 -9.64 -2.79 17.97
N ASP A 93 -10.55 -2.73 16.98
CA ASP A 93 -11.98 -2.76 17.22
C ASP A 93 -12.57 -4.12 16.86
N ARG A 94 -13.13 -4.79 17.86
CA ARG A 94 -13.64 -6.16 17.76
C ARG A 94 -14.81 -6.33 16.81
N THR A 95 -15.65 -5.31 16.76
CA THR A 95 -16.81 -5.19 15.90
C THR A 95 -17.00 -3.70 15.62
N VAL A 96 -17.61 -3.36 14.48
CA VAL A 96 -17.99 -1.99 14.18
C VAL A 96 -19.46 -1.83 14.55
N LEU A 97 -19.72 -1.48 15.81
CA LEU A 97 -21.06 -1.28 16.39
C LEU A 97 -21.02 -0.10 17.36
N PHE A 98 -20.64 1.07 16.84
CA PHE A 98 -20.42 2.25 17.65
C PHE A 98 -21.60 3.21 17.56
N ASP A 99 -22.09 3.63 18.72
CA ASP A 99 -23.01 4.75 18.89
C ASP A 99 -22.39 5.66 19.94
N TRP A 100 -21.79 6.75 19.48
CA TRP A 100 -21.14 7.73 20.34
C TRP A 100 -22.12 8.79 20.85
N GLY A 101 -23.37 8.81 20.34
CA GLY A 101 -24.29 9.91 20.58
C GLY A 101 -23.63 11.25 20.22
N GLY A 102 -23.78 12.27 21.07
CA GLY A 102 -23.05 13.53 20.91
C GLY A 102 -21.64 13.52 21.50
N GLY A 103 -20.90 12.41 21.36
CA GLY A 103 -19.58 12.19 21.94
C GLY A 103 -18.53 11.80 20.90
N SER A 104 -17.32 11.47 21.37
CA SER A 104 -16.19 11.07 20.51
C SER A 104 -15.67 9.67 20.83
N PRO A 105 -14.93 9.02 19.91
CA PRO A 105 -14.35 7.68 20.13
C PRO A 105 -13.24 7.62 21.19
N ALA A 106 -12.63 8.75 21.53
CA ALA A 106 -11.60 8.88 22.56
C ALA A 106 -11.42 10.33 23.00
N PRO A 107 -10.91 10.61 24.22
CA PRO A 107 -10.70 11.97 24.70
C PRO A 107 -9.74 12.83 23.87
N THR A 108 -8.87 12.21 23.08
CA THR A 108 -7.92 12.89 22.17
C THR A 108 -8.50 13.19 20.79
N ILE A 109 -9.76 12.81 20.57
CA ILE A 109 -10.51 13.06 19.34
C ILE A 109 -11.68 13.97 19.69
N ALA A 110 -11.85 15.05 18.95
CA ALA A 110 -12.94 16.00 19.12
C ALA A 110 -14.31 15.32 18.93
N VAL A 111 -15.32 15.87 19.59
CA VAL A 111 -16.71 15.36 19.56
C VAL A 111 -17.33 15.49 18.18
N ASP A 112 -17.02 16.57 17.47
CA ASP A 112 -17.46 16.79 16.11
C ASP A 112 -16.23 16.82 15.18
N THR A 113 -16.44 16.68 13.88
CA THR A 113 -15.40 16.81 12.84
C THR A 113 -14.29 15.76 12.89
N PHE A 114 -14.60 14.51 13.26
CA PHE A 114 -13.64 13.41 13.25
C PHE A 114 -13.89 12.42 12.12
N SER A 115 -12.94 11.52 11.85
CA SER A 115 -13.13 10.40 10.93
C SER A 115 -12.54 9.12 11.48
N ALA A 116 -12.99 7.99 10.95
CA ALA A 116 -12.48 6.67 11.31
C ALA A 116 -12.30 5.81 10.06
N ARG A 117 -11.24 5.01 10.06
CA ARG A 117 -10.99 3.98 9.05
C ARG A 117 -10.76 2.64 9.74
N TRP A 118 -11.58 1.65 9.38
CA TRP A 118 -11.36 0.25 9.74
C TRP A 118 -10.85 -0.53 8.53
N THR A 119 -9.77 -1.28 8.71
CA THR A 119 -9.17 -2.15 7.69
C THR A 119 -8.87 -3.54 8.24
N GLY A 120 -8.84 -4.52 7.35
CA GLY A 120 -8.57 -5.91 7.66
C GLY A 120 -9.23 -6.83 6.64
N ASP A 121 -9.65 -8.00 7.09
CA ASP A 121 -10.36 -8.98 6.28
C ASP A 121 -11.64 -9.48 6.96
N VAL A 122 -12.69 -9.69 6.18
CA VAL A 122 -13.91 -10.40 6.58
C VAL A 122 -13.90 -11.83 6.02
N GLN A 123 -14.29 -12.81 6.84
CA GLN A 123 -14.42 -14.20 6.42
C GLN A 123 -15.89 -14.61 6.39
N ALA A 124 -16.36 -15.12 5.26
CA ALA A 124 -17.76 -15.58 5.14
C ALA A 124 -17.98 -16.91 5.87
N GLN A 125 -19.13 -17.04 6.54
CA GLN A 125 -19.52 -18.30 7.17
C GLN A 125 -20.05 -19.32 6.13
N PHE A 126 -20.65 -18.84 5.05
CA PHE A 126 -21.30 -19.65 4.02
C PHE A 126 -20.88 -19.19 2.61
N SER A 127 -20.98 -20.07 1.62
CA SER A 127 -20.80 -19.69 0.21
C SER A 127 -22.12 -19.17 -0.33
N GLU A 128 -22.35 -17.87 -0.23
CA GLU A 128 -23.62 -17.21 -0.52
C GLU A 128 -23.41 -15.77 -0.99
N THR A 129 -24.44 -15.17 -1.57
CA THR A 129 -24.51 -13.71 -1.68
C THR A 129 -24.79 -13.13 -0.31
N TYR A 130 -23.82 -12.36 0.20
CA TYR A 130 -23.96 -11.58 1.42
C TYR A 130 -24.44 -10.17 1.07
N THR A 131 -25.36 -9.64 1.86
CA THR A 131 -25.71 -8.22 1.90
C THR A 131 -25.06 -7.62 3.13
N PHE A 132 -24.16 -6.67 2.94
CA PHE A 132 -23.62 -5.84 4.02
C PHE A 132 -24.53 -4.63 4.21
N HIS A 133 -24.76 -4.27 5.47
CA HIS A 133 -25.56 -3.13 5.89
C HIS A 133 -24.67 -2.24 6.75
N LEU A 134 -24.49 -0.99 6.35
CA LEU A 134 -23.71 0.00 7.08
C LEU A 134 -24.62 1.16 7.43
N ARG A 135 -24.77 1.41 8.74
CA ARG A 135 -25.51 2.56 9.27
C ARG A 135 -24.52 3.61 9.73
N GLY A 136 -24.74 4.86 9.29
CA GLY A 136 -23.85 6.00 9.55
C GLY A 136 -24.63 7.28 9.86
N ASP A 137 -24.09 8.06 10.78
CA ASP A 137 -24.32 9.52 10.98
C ASP A 137 -22.92 10.05 11.31
N ASP A 138 -22.20 10.75 10.42
CA ASP A 138 -22.56 11.16 9.06
C ASP A 138 -22.14 10.14 7.96
N GLY A 139 -21.09 10.46 7.20
CA GLY A 139 -20.80 9.86 5.90
C GLY A 139 -20.05 8.54 6.03
N ILE A 140 -20.37 7.60 5.15
CA ILE A 140 -19.86 6.23 5.19
C ILE A 140 -19.49 5.71 3.80
N ARG A 141 -18.43 4.88 3.75
CA ARG A 141 -18.11 4.04 2.60
C ARG A 141 -17.73 2.64 3.06
N LEU A 142 -18.10 1.63 2.25
CA LEU A 142 -17.75 0.23 2.49
C LEU A 142 -17.18 -0.41 1.22
N TRP A 143 -15.99 -0.98 1.35
CA TRP A 143 -15.42 -1.89 0.37
C TRP A 143 -15.34 -3.30 0.93
N VAL A 144 -15.67 -4.30 0.11
CA VAL A 144 -15.47 -5.73 0.42
C VAL A 144 -14.91 -6.42 -0.80
N GLY A 145 -13.76 -7.10 -0.66
CA GLY A 145 -13.09 -7.77 -1.77
C GLY A 145 -12.77 -6.82 -2.91
N GLY A 146 -12.34 -5.58 -2.60
CA GLY A 146 -12.04 -4.55 -3.60
C GLY A 146 -13.22 -3.73 -4.11
N GLN A 147 -14.44 -4.28 -4.04
CA GLN A 147 -15.63 -3.63 -4.59
C GLN A 147 -16.20 -2.57 -3.64
N LEU A 148 -16.44 -1.35 -4.14
CA LEU A 148 -17.13 -0.28 -3.43
C LEU A 148 -18.63 -0.59 -3.36
N LEU A 149 -19.06 -1.23 -2.27
CA LEU A 149 -20.46 -1.65 -2.09
C LEU A 149 -21.38 -0.50 -1.65
N ILE A 150 -20.84 0.45 -0.88
CA ILE A 150 -21.58 1.60 -0.36
C ILE A 150 -20.73 2.85 -0.52
N ASP A 151 -21.22 3.86 -1.24
CA ASP A 151 -20.59 5.18 -1.36
C ASP A 151 -21.56 6.29 -0.95
N ARG A 152 -21.50 6.71 0.32
CA ARG A 152 -22.35 7.75 0.89
C ARG A 152 -21.51 8.72 1.71
N TRP A 153 -20.59 9.39 1.04
CA TRP A 153 -19.69 10.38 1.64
C TRP A 153 -20.33 11.77 1.71
N VAL A 154 -21.44 11.88 2.46
CA VAL A 154 -22.27 13.08 2.62
C VAL A 154 -22.67 13.24 4.08
N ASP A 155 -22.95 14.47 4.49
CA ASP A 155 -23.56 14.75 5.80
C ASP A 155 -25.01 14.18 5.79
N GLN A 156 -25.37 13.38 6.80
CA GLN A 156 -26.65 12.66 6.86
C GLN A 156 -26.99 12.26 8.31
N SER A 157 -28.27 12.30 8.68
CA SER A 157 -28.74 11.68 9.94
C SER A 157 -28.60 10.15 9.90
N PRO A 158 -28.83 9.41 11.02
CA PRO A 158 -28.51 7.99 11.09
C PRO A 158 -29.25 7.16 10.06
N THR A 159 -28.54 6.80 8.99
CA THR A 159 -29.12 6.19 7.79
C THR A 159 -28.38 4.91 7.47
N GLU A 160 -29.14 3.85 7.17
CA GLU A 160 -28.59 2.56 6.75
C GLU A 160 -28.59 2.42 5.23
N TRP A 161 -27.45 2.01 4.71
CA TRP A 161 -27.26 1.66 3.31
C TRP A 161 -26.80 0.21 3.20
N SER A 162 -27.03 -0.42 2.06
CA SER A 162 -26.62 -1.81 1.84
C SER A 162 -26.10 -2.06 0.43
N GLY A 163 -25.22 -3.05 0.33
CA GLY A 163 -24.66 -3.56 -0.92
C GLY A 163 -24.42 -5.06 -0.80
N ALA A 164 -24.43 -5.78 -1.93
CA ALA A 164 -24.36 -7.23 -1.94
C ALA A 164 -23.17 -7.74 -2.77
N ILE A 165 -22.54 -8.81 -2.30
CA ILE A 165 -21.40 -9.46 -2.94
C ILE A 165 -21.45 -10.98 -2.71
N ALA A 166 -21.05 -11.76 -3.72
CA ALA A 166 -20.93 -13.21 -3.59
C ALA A 166 -19.61 -13.57 -2.87
N LEU A 167 -19.71 -14.30 -1.76
CA LEU A 167 -18.55 -14.73 -0.97
C LEU A 167 -18.51 -16.26 -0.87
N THR A 168 -17.31 -16.81 -0.72
CA THR A 168 -17.09 -18.26 -0.50
C THR A 168 -16.83 -18.53 0.99
N ALA A 169 -17.47 -19.57 1.54
CA ALA A 169 -17.31 -19.98 2.93
C ALA A 169 -15.84 -20.18 3.30
N GLY A 170 -15.42 -19.62 4.43
CA GLY A 170 -14.06 -19.75 4.95
C GLY A 170 -13.00 -18.92 4.21
N GLN A 171 -13.31 -18.33 3.06
CA GLN A 171 -12.41 -17.42 2.38
C GLN A 171 -12.42 -16.03 3.03
N ARG A 172 -11.25 -15.41 3.10
CA ARG A 172 -11.05 -14.05 3.59
C ARG A 172 -11.07 -13.06 2.43
N TYR A 173 -11.75 -11.94 2.64
CA TYR A 173 -11.87 -10.84 1.70
C TYR A 173 -11.49 -9.54 2.41
N PRO A 174 -10.65 -8.68 1.80
CA PRO A 174 -10.37 -7.36 2.33
C PRO A 174 -11.66 -6.62 2.63
N ILE A 175 -11.72 -5.98 3.80
CA ILE A 175 -12.82 -5.09 4.16
C ILE A 175 -12.23 -3.75 4.57
N ARG A 176 -12.82 -2.68 4.05
CA ARG A 176 -12.51 -1.32 4.47
C ARG A 176 -13.79 -0.57 4.72
N ILE A 177 -13.83 0.12 5.86
CA ILE A 177 -14.91 1.04 6.21
C ILE A 177 -14.27 2.39 6.44
N ASP A 178 -14.77 3.38 5.73
CA ASP A 178 -14.47 4.79 5.98
C ASP A 178 -15.70 5.46 6.56
N TYR A 179 -15.50 6.30 7.57
CA TYR A 179 -16.55 7.05 8.26
C TYR A 179 -16.07 8.47 8.57
N PHE A 180 -16.97 9.46 8.53
CA PHE A 180 -16.76 10.76 9.14
C PHE A 180 -17.98 11.23 9.93
N GLU A 181 -17.71 12.07 10.92
CA GLU A 181 -18.68 12.86 11.68
C GLU A 181 -18.44 14.35 11.40
N ASN A 182 -19.50 15.13 11.14
CA ASN A 182 -19.43 16.55 10.84
C ASN A 182 -20.39 17.40 11.70
N GLY A 183 -21.04 16.80 12.70
CA GLY A 183 -21.67 17.48 13.81
C GLY A 183 -22.97 16.83 14.26
N GLY A 184 -23.19 16.74 15.57
CA GLY A 184 -24.45 16.26 16.12
C GLY A 184 -24.32 14.89 16.76
N GLY A 185 -24.96 13.86 16.20
CA GLY A 185 -24.96 12.51 16.76
C GLY A 185 -24.10 11.58 15.91
N ALA A 186 -23.14 10.89 16.50
CA ALA A 186 -22.20 10.06 15.77
C ALA A 186 -22.51 8.56 15.92
N VAL A 187 -22.72 7.85 14.81
CA VAL A 187 -22.96 6.39 14.82
C VAL A 187 -22.34 5.71 13.60
N CYS A 188 -21.73 4.53 13.81
CA CYS A 188 -21.24 3.67 12.75
C CYS A 188 -21.45 2.19 13.11
N GLU A 189 -22.34 1.49 12.40
CA GLU A 189 -22.67 0.09 12.65
C GLU A 189 -22.60 -0.77 11.38
N LEU A 190 -21.75 -1.78 11.38
CA LEU A 190 -21.64 -2.80 10.34
C LEU A 190 -22.42 -4.07 10.71
N ARG A 191 -23.31 -4.47 9.81
CA ARG A 191 -24.09 -5.71 9.89
C ARG A 191 -24.02 -6.45 8.55
N TRP A 192 -24.33 -7.74 8.57
CA TRP A 192 -24.43 -8.55 7.36
C TRP A 192 -25.65 -9.49 7.40
N SER A 193 -26.08 -9.96 6.24
CA SER A 193 -27.08 -11.02 6.09
C SER A 193 -26.80 -11.84 4.84
N SER A 194 -27.30 -13.07 4.79
CA SER A 194 -27.27 -13.96 3.63
C SER A 194 -28.46 -14.93 3.71
N ALA A 195 -28.59 -15.89 2.79
CA ALA A 195 -29.71 -16.84 2.80
C ALA A 195 -29.81 -17.64 4.11
N ARG A 196 -28.67 -18.00 4.72
CA ARG A 196 -28.60 -18.66 6.04
C ARG A 196 -28.20 -17.75 7.19
N THR A 197 -27.88 -16.50 6.92
CA THR A 197 -27.46 -15.53 7.94
C THR A 197 -28.54 -14.45 8.10
N PRO A 198 -29.44 -14.56 9.09
CA PRO A 198 -30.31 -13.43 9.40
C PRO A 198 -29.48 -12.20 9.76
N LYS A 199 -30.02 -11.01 9.46
CA LYS A 199 -29.28 -9.75 9.65
C LYS A 199 -28.79 -9.62 11.08
N SER A 200 -27.48 -9.51 11.23
CA SER A 200 -26.78 -9.49 12.52
C SER A 200 -25.49 -8.70 12.40
N ALA A 201 -24.89 -8.35 13.53
CA ALA A 201 -23.54 -7.81 13.55
C ALA A 201 -22.56 -8.78 12.89
N VAL A 202 -21.52 -8.26 12.23
CA VAL A 202 -20.44 -9.13 11.76
C VAL A 202 -19.65 -9.60 12.99
N PRO A 203 -19.59 -10.93 13.26
CA PRO A 203 -18.96 -11.43 14.48
C PRO A 203 -17.45 -11.18 14.50
N MET A 204 -16.88 -10.98 15.70
CA MET A 204 -15.43 -10.73 15.86
C MET A 204 -14.60 -11.88 15.27
N SER A 205 -15.06 -13.12 15.47
CA SER A 205 -14.38 -14.30 14.92
C SER A 205 -14.27 -14.29 13.39
N GLN A 206 -15.10 -13.51 12.70
CA GLN A 206 -15.10 -13.35 11.25
C GLN A 206 -14.34 -12.11 10.76
N LEU A 207 -13.78 -11.31 11.66
CA LEU A 207 -13.02 -10.08 11.35
C LEU A 207 -11.55 -10.25 11.74
N TYR A 208 -10.65 -10.08 10.78
CA TYR A 208 -9.21 -10.21 10.99
C TYR A 208 -8.55 -8.84 10.84
N PRO A 209 -7.79 -8.36 11.84
CA PRO A 209 -7.07 -7.11 11.70
C PRO A 209 -5.93 -7.28 10.70
N ASP A 210 -5.46 -6.17 10.12
CA ASP A 210 -4.23 -6.20 9.35
C ASP A 210 -3.07 -6.70 10.23
N SER A 211 -2.25 -7.60 9.68
CA SER A 211 -1.11 -8.21 10.38
C SER A 211 0.17 -8.07 9.56
N GLY A 212 1.27 -7.76 10.26
CA GLY A 212 2.54 -7.38 9.63
C GLY A 212 2.73 -5.86 9.61
N ALA A 213 3.94 -5.42 9.23
CA ALA A 213 4.32 -4.00 9.21
C ALA A 213 4.14 -3.34 7.83
N GLY A 214 3.61 -4.09 6.86
CA GLY A 214 3.33 -3.59 5.52
C GLY A 214 2.22 -2.54 5.48
N THR A 215 2.36 -1.60 4.56
CA THR A 215 1.38 -0.53 4.33
C THR A 215 0.83 -0.53 2.90
N GLY A 216 1.20 -1.52 2.08
CA GLY A 216 0.83 -1.61 0.67
C GLY A 216 2.02 -1.58 -0.29
N LEU A 217 1.75 -1.40 -1.57
CA LEU A 217 2.74 -1.23 -2.62
C LEU A 217 2.70 0.20 -3.16
N THR A 218 3.84 0.67 -3.65
CA THR A 218 3.89 1.92 -4.43
C THR A 218 3.20 1.66 -5.76
N ALA A 219 2.08 2.34 -5.99
CA ALA A 219 1.27 2.23 -7.18
C ALA A 219 1.45 3.47 -8.05
N THR A 220 1.86 3.29 -9.30
CA THR A 220 1.81 4.33 -10.31
C THR A 220 0.78 3.95 -11.36
N TYR A 221 -0.07 4.91 -11.71
CA TYR A 221 -1.08 4.82 -12.74
C TYR A 221 -0.71 5.76 -13.89
N TRP A 222 -0.95 5.32 -15.12
CA TRP A 222 -0.65 6.05 -16.35
C TRP A 222 -1.90 6.16 -17.21
N ASP A 223 -2.11 7.35 -17.78
CA ASP A 223 -3.22 7.67 -18.69
C ASP A 223 -2.98 7.19 -20.14
N ASN A 224 -2.38 6.00 -20.28
CA ASN A 224 -2.26 5.18 -21.49
C ASN A 224 -1.97 3.72 -21.08
N ALA A 225 -2.32 2.76 -21.94
CA ALA A 225 -2.10 1.32 -21.70
C ALA A 225 -0.62 0.86 -21.73
N ASP A 226 0.32 1.74 -22.10
CA ASP A 226 1.73 1.42 -22.34
C ASP A 226 2.71 2.10 -21.37
N PHE A 227 2.25 2.47 -20.17
CA PHE A 227 3.01 3.18 -19.14
C PHE A 227 3.50 4.57 -19.58
N THR A 228 2.69 5.28 -20.37
CA THR A 228 2.97 6.66 -20.81
C THR A 228 1.81 7.60 -20.45
N GLY A 229 1.96 8.91 -20.73
CA GLY A 229 0.91 9.89 -20.46
C GLY A 229 0.93 10.45 -19.04
N ALA A 230 -0.18 11.05 -18.62
CA ALA A 230 -0.32 11.64 -17.29
C ALA A 230 -0.22 10.55 -16.20
N THR A 231 0.33 10.90 -15.03
CA THR A 231 0.56 9.92 -13.96
C THR A 231 -0.02 10.32 -12.61
N VAL A 232 -0.46 9.32 -11.86
CA VAL A 232 -0.81 9.44 -10.45
C VAL A 232 -0.06 8.36 -9.69
N THR A 233 0.69 8.74 -8.65
CA THR A 233 1.37 7.81 -7.76
C THR A 233 0.79 7.88 -6.35
N ARG A 234 0.54 6.72 -5.74
CA ARG A 234 0.06 6.58 -4.36
C ARG A 234 0.50 5.26 -3.75
N ILE A 235 0.22 5.06 -2.48
CA ILE A 235 0.35 3.75 -1.84
C ILE A 235 -1.01 3.06 -1.90
N ASP A 236 -1.06 1.92 -2.55
CA ASP A 236 -2.23 1.05 -2.52
C ASP A 236 -2.01 -0.05 -1.48
N PRO A 237 -2.86 -0.13 -0.44
CA PRO A 237 -2.73 -1.10 0.64
C PRO A 237 -2.66 -2.56 0.16
N ARG A 238 -3.37 -2.87 -0.92
CA ARG A 238 -3.47 -4.19 -1.53
C ARG A 238 -3.64 -4.00 -3.05
N VAL A 239 -3.43 -5.08 -3.80
CA VAL A 239 -3.83 -5.16 -5.21
C VAL A 239 -5.12 -5.95 -5.27
N ASP A 240 -6.24 -5.28 -5.05
CA ASP A 240 -7.59 -5.85 -4.98
C ASP A 240 -8.60 -4.90 -5.62
N PHE A 241 -8.42 -4.60 -6.89
CA PHE A 241 -9.21 -3.59 -7.59
C PHE A 241 -10.25 -4.20 -8.52
N ASP A 242 -11.48 -3.71 -8.42
CA ASP A 242 -12.55 -3.89 -9.41
C ASP A 242 -13.12 -2.50 -9.70
N TRP A 243 -12.63 -1.88 -10.78
CA TRP A 243 -13.08 -0.56 -11.20
C TRP A 243 -14.38 -0.62 -12.00
N SER A 244 -14.84 -1.82 -12.40
CA SER A 244 -15.89 -1.98 -13.39
C SER A 244 -15.55 -1.12 -14.62
N THR A 245 -16.43 -0.24 -15.07
CA THR A 245 -16.18 0.69 -16.19
C THR A 245 -15.63 2.06 -15.73
N GLY A 246 -14.99 2.11 -14.57
CA GLY A 246 -14.52 3.33 -13.92
C GLY A 246 -13.01 3.57 -14.08
N ALA A 247 -12.54 4.72 -13.59
CA ALA A 247 -11.12 5.10 -13.61
C ALA A 247 -10.45 4.87 -12.24
N PRO A 248 -9.13 4.60 -12.19
CA PRO A 248 -8.41 4.34 -10.95
C PRO A 248 -8.12 5.58 -10.10
N ALA A 249 -8.11 6.76 -10.72
CA ALA A 249 -7.85 8.04 -10.06
C ALA A 249 -8.36 9.21 -10.91
N PRO A 250 -8.68 10.37 -10.29
CA PRO A 250 -8.84 11.61 -11.05
C PRO A 250 -7.60 11.90 -11.89
N GLY A 251 -7.80 12.25 -13.17
CA GLY A 251 -6.71 12.52 -14.11
C GLY A 251 -6.20 11.29 -14.88
N ILE A 252 -6.79 10.11 -14.63
CA ILE A 252 -6.61 8.91 -15.45
C ILE A 252 -7.97 8.58 -16.09
N ALA A 253 -7.98 8.25 -17.38
CA ALA A 253 -9.17 7.82 -18.10
C ALA A 253 -9.69 6.47 -17.59
N ALA A 254 -10.98 6.21 -17.84
CA ALA A 254 -11.61 4.94 -17.45
C ALA A 254 -11.19 3.77 -18.36
N ASP A 255 -10.87 4.06 -19.63
CA ASP A 255 -10.34 3.10 -20.60
C ASP A 255 -8.91 3.51 -20.98
N THR A 256 -8.12 2.58 -21.53
CA THR A 256 -6.76 2.84 -22.02
C THR A 256 -5.84 3.40 -20.94
N PHE A 257 -5.75 2.72 -19.80
CA PHE A 257 -4.81 3.08 -18.72
C PHE A 257 -3.91 1.90 -18.36
N SER A 258 -2.81 2.17 -17.67
CA SER A 258 -1.96 1.13 -17.10
C SER A 258 -1.59 1.44 -15.67
N ALA A 259 -1.22 0.39 -14.93
CA ALA A 259 -0.84 0.50 -13.53
C ALA A 259 0.35 -0.42 -13.23
N ARG A 260 1.18 0.03 -12.30
CA ARG A 260 2.27 -0.75 -11.73
C ARG A 260 2.24 -0.63 -10.22
N TRP A 261 2.18 -1.77 -9.55
CA TRP A 261 2.42 -1.86 -8.11
C TRP A 261 3.80 -2.47 -7.88
N GLN A 262 4.62 -1.77 -7.12
CA GLN A 262 6.00 -2.17 -6.86
C GLN A 262 6.39 -1.96 -5.41
N GLY A 263 7.22 -2.87 -4.89
CA GLY A 263 7.72 -2.80 -3.53
C GLY A 263 8.27 -4.15 -3.06
N GLY A 264 8.07 -4.44 -1.77
CA GLY A 264 8.48 -5.69 -1.13
C GLY A 264 7.30 -6.54 -0.69
N ILE A 265 7.47 -7.87 -0.73
CA ILE A 265 6.56 -8.84 -0.14
C ILE A 265 7.28 -9.69 0.90
N GLU A 266 6.62 -9.97 2.03
CA GLU A 266 7.12 -10.86 3.09
C GLU A 266 6.14 -12.02 3.32
N ALA A 267 6.66 -13.25 3.34
CA ALA A 267 5.86 -14.44 3.64
C ALA A 267 5.77 -14.71 5.15
N GLU A 268 4.63 -15.22 5.60
CA GLU A 268 4.41 -15.63 7.00
C GLU A 268 5.06 -16.97 7.35
N VAL A 269 5.13 -17.86 6.35
CA VAL A 269 5.53 -19.25 6.53
C VAL A 269 6.46 -19.61 5.38
N SER A 270 7.58 -20.28 5.66
CA SER A 270 8.44 -20.83 4.60
C SER A 270 7.70 -21.96 3.90
N GLN A 271 7.35 -21.76 2.64
CA GLN A 271 6.68 -22.75 1.78
C GLN A 271 6.72 -22.31 0.32
N THR A 272 6.34 -23.22 -0.58
CA THR A 272 5.95 -22.85 -1.94
C THR A 272 4.62 -22.11 -1.91
N TYR A 273 4.62 -20.86 -2.36
CA TYR A 273 3.42 -20.06 -2.58
C TYR A 273 2.99 -20.16 -4.04
N THR A 274 1.69 -20.34 -4.26
CA THR A 274 1.04 -20.11 -5.55
C THR A 274 0.39 -18.73 -5.51
N PHE A 275 0.90 -17.80 -6.32
CA PHE A 275 0.23 -16.54 -6.58
C PHE A 275 -0.85 -16.73 -7.64
N HIS A 276 -1.97 -16.04 -7.47
CA HIS A 276 -3.08 -15.99 -8.41
C HIS A 276 -3.33 -14.52 -8.73
N LEU A 277 -3.15 -14.14 -9.99
CA LEU A 277 -3.42 -12.78 -10.46
C LEU A 277 -4.59 -12.84 -11.43
N ARG A 278 -5.66 -12.12 -11.11
CA ARG A 278 -6.84 -11.96 -11.97
C ARG A 278 -6.81 -10.59 -12.61
N GLY A 279 -6.97 -10.55 -13.93
CA GLY A 279 -6.88 -9.36 -14.76
C GLY A 279 -7.96 -9.30 -15.83
N ASP A 280 -8.45 -8.09 -16.10
CA ASP A 280 -9.10 -7.62 -17.34
C ASP A 280 -8.59 -6.20 -17.51
N ASP A 281 -7.69 -5.88 -18.45
CA ASP A 281 -7.07 -6.74 -19.48
C ASP A 281 -5.75 -7.41 -19.03
N GLY A 282 -4.60 -6.89 -19.49
CA GLY A 282 -3.32 -7.58 -19.48
C GLY A 282 -2.59 -7.46 -18.14
N ILE A 283 -1.96 -8.55 -17.71
CA ILE A 283 -1.32 -8.66 -16.40
C ILE A 283 0.05 -9.34 -16.47
N ARG A 284 0.97 -8.90 -15.62
CA ARG A 284 2.23 -9.59 -15.33
C ARG A 284 2.55 -9.54 -13.84
N LEU A 285 3.19 -10.59 -13.34
CA LEU A 285 3.65 -10.68 -11.95
C LEU A 285 5.10 -11.14 -11.89
N TRP A 286 5.93 -10.33 -11.22
CA TRP A 286 7.26 -10.71 -10.78
C TRP A 286 7.28 -10.85 -9.27
N VAL A 287 7.91 -11.91 -8.77
CA VAL A 287 8.23 -12.11 -7.35
C VAL A 287 9.66 -12.60 -7.27
N ALA A 288 10.46 -12.02 -6.37
CA ALA A 288 11.90 -12.29 -6.28
C ALA A 288 12.61 -12.15 -7.65
N ASP A 289 12.24 -11.09 -8.40
CA ASP A 289 12.67 -10.80 -9.78
C ASP A 289 12.34 -11.87 -10.84
N GLN A 290 11.63 -12.94 -10.48
CA GLN A 290 11.20 -13.97 -11.42
C GLN A 290 9.82 -13.63 -11.98
N LEU A 291 9.70 -13.58 -13.32
CA LEU A 291 8.41 -13.45 -14.01
C LEU A 291 7.62 -14.76 -13.87
N ILE A 292 6.67 -14.80 -12.94
CA ILE A 292 5.89 -16.00 -12.64
C ILE A 292 4.52 -16.01 -13.34
N ILE A 293 4.03 -14.86 -13.82
CA ILE A 293 2.82 -14.75 -14.66
C ILE A 293 3.09 -13.75 -15.78
N ASP A 294 2.94 -14.17 -17.04
CA ASP A 294 3.08 -13.31 -18.23
C ASP A 294 1.86 -13.43 -19.15
N ARG A 295 0.92 -12.49 -19.03
CA ARG A 295 -0.36 -12.49 -19.75
C ARG A 295 -0.68 -11.07 -20.24
N TRP A 296 0.17 -10.56 -21.12
CA TRP A 296 0.11 -9.20 -21.65
C TRP A 296 -0.64 -9.13 -22.98
N PHE A 297 -1.95 -9.40 -22.94
CA PHE A 297 -2.87 -9.34 -24.08
C PHE A 297 -4.31 -9.09 -23.57
N ASP A 298 -5.17 -8.56 -24.43
CA ASP A 298 -6.57 -8.23 -24.10
C ASP A 298 -7.35 -9.50 -23.73
N GLN A 299 -8.01 -9.49 -22.58
CA GLN A 299 -8.69 -10.66 -22.02
C GLN A 299 -9.81 -10.24 -21.08
N ALA A 300 -10.96 -10.91 -21.17
CA ALA A 300 -11.99 -10.82 -20.14
C ALA A 300 -11.45 -11.27 -18.76
N PRO A 301 -12.16 -11.04 -17.64
CA PRO A 301 -11.62 -11.25 -16.31
C PRO A 301 -11.15 -12.68 -16.05
N THR A 302 -9.84 -12.89 -16.13
CA THR A 302 -9.24 -14.24 -16.12
C THR A 302 -8.17 -14.32 -15.03
N GLU A 303 -8.20 -15.41 -14.27
CA GLU A 303 -7.21 -15.69 -13.24
C GLU A 303 -6.12 -16.61 -13.76
N TRP A 304 -4.87 -16.21 -13.52
CA TRP A 304 -3.67 -16.97 -13.84
C TRP A 304 -2.85 -17.21 -12.58
N SER A 305 -2.05 -18.27 -12.58
CA SER A 305 -1.22 -18.61 -11.42
C SER A 305 0.22 -18.93 -11.76
N GLY A 306 1.10 -18.64 -10.82
CA GLY A 306 2.53 -18.95 -10.83
C GLY A 306 2.99 -19.32 -9.43
N ALA A 307 3.98 -20.20 -9.32
CA ALA A 307 4.47 -20.68 -8.03
C ALA A 307 5.92 -20.26 -7.80
N ILE A 308 6.25 -19.95 -6.55
CA ILE A 308 7.60 -19.59 -6.12
C ILE A 308 7.81 -19.97 -4.65
N ASP A 309 9.03 -20.35 -4.28
CA ASP A 309 9.41 -20.60 -2.90
C ASP A 309 9.75 -19.28 -2.21
N LEU A 310 9.14 -19.05 -1.04
CA LEU A 310 9.43 -17.89 -0.20
C LEU A 310 9.76 -18.36 1.21
N ASP A 311 10.77 -17.75 1.82
CA ASP A 311 11.14 -17.98 3.21
C ASP A 311 10.44 -16.99 4.16
N ALA A 312 9.97 -17.51 5.30
CA ALA A 312 9.30 -16.69 6.32
C ALA A 312 10.22 -15.57 6.81
N GLY A 313 9.66 -14.36 6.90
CA GLY A 313 10.39 -13.18 7.37
C GLY A 313 11.42 -12.60 6.39
N GLN A 314 11.66 -13.26 5.25
CA GLN A 314 12.47 -12.67 4.18
C GLN A 314 11.59 -11.77 3.30
N ARG A 315 12.13 -10.60 2.97
CA ARG A 315 11.52 -9.67 2.03
C ARG A 315 12.04 -9.91 0.62
N TYR A 316 11.13 -10.05 -0.33
CA TYR A 316 11.43 -10.19 -1.75
C TYR A 316 10.84 -9.03 -2.55
N PRO A 317 11.46 -8.60 -3.66
CA PRO A 317 10.81 -7.66 -4.57
C PRO A 317 9.55 -8.28 -5.17
N ILE A 318 8.50 -7.48 -5.27
CA ILE A 318 7.27 -7.82 -5.99
C ILE A 318 6.93 -6.68 -6.95
N ARG A 319 6.51 -7.06 -8.17
CA ARG A 319 5.97 -6.14 -9.16
C ARG A 319 4.74 -6.74 -9.83
N VAL A 320 3.65 -5.99 -9.84
CA VAL A 320 2.47 -6.28 -10.66
C VAL A 320 2.37 -5.20 -11.72
N ASP A 321 2.32 -5.61 -12.98
CA ASP A 321 2.00 -4.72 -14.10
C ASP A 321 0.60 -5.07 -14.62
N PHE A 322 -0.17 -4.04 -14.95
CA PHE A 322 -1.54 -4.14 -15.45
C PHE A 322 -1.78 -3.13 -16.57
N TYR A 323 -2.59 -3.48 -17.56
CA TYR A 323 -3.21 -2.50 -18.46
C TYR A 323 -4.68 -2.81 -18.68
N GLU A 324 -5.44 -1.76 -18.96
CA GLU A 324 -6.82 -1.78 -19.43
C GLU A 324 -6.88 -1.17 -20.82
N ASN A 325 -7.48 -1.87 -21.80
CA ASN A 325 -7.67 -1.39 -23.16
C ASN A 325 -9.14 -1.10 -23.50
N GLY A 326 -10.07 -1.53 -22.63
CA GLY A 326 -11.38 -0.91 -22.46
C GLY A 326 -12.47 -1.87 -22.01
N GLY A 327 -13.51 -1.33 -21.37
CA GLY A 327 -14.62 -2.12 -20.85
C GLY A 327 -14.55 -2.28 -19.33
N LEU A 328 -14.34 -3.50 -18.84
CA LEU A 328 -14.30 -3.79 -17.41
C LEU A 328 -12.85 -3.87 -16.96
N ALA A 329 -12.45 -3.04 -16.01
CA ALA A 329 -11.10 -3.09 -15.45
C ALA A 329 -11.08 -3.80 -14.09
N VAL A 330 -10.30 -4.88 -13.97
CA VAL A 330 -10.10 -5.60 -12.71
C VAL A 330 -8.65 -6.08 -12.56
N CYS A 331 -8.07 -5.94 -11.37
CA CYS A 331 -6.75 -6.44 -11.04
C CYS A 331 -6.70 -6.91 -9.57
N GLU A 332 -6.61 -8.22 -9.35
CA GLU A 332 -6.66 -8.83 -8.02
C GLU A 332 -5.51 -9.81 -7.80
N LEU A 333 -4.70 -9.56 -6.77
CA LEU A 333 -3.59 -10.41 -6.35
C LEU A 333 -3.97 -11.25 -5.12
N ARG A 334 -3.91 -12.56 -5.29
CA ARG A 334 -4.13 -13.56 -4.24
C ARG A 334 -2.92 -14.48 -4.13
N TRP A 335 -2.79 -15.14 -2.99
CA TRP A 335 -1.81 -16.20 -2.78
C TRP A 335 -2.43 -17.39 -2.04
N SER A 336 -1.80 -18.55 -2.15
CA SER A 336 -2.12 -19.75 -1.39
C SER A 336 -0.87 -20.60 -1.20
N GLY A 337 -0.89 -21.52 -0.25
CA GLY A 337 0.15 -22.53 -0.06
C GLY A 337 -0.35 -23.65 0.85
N ALA A 338 0.51 -24.61 1.17
CA ALA A 338 0.11 -25.77 1.97
C ALA A 338 -0.45 -25.38 3.35
N ALA A 339 0.12 -24.34 3.99
CA ALA A 339 -0.33 -23.80 5.26
C ALA A 339 -1.17 -22.51 5.12
N THR A 340 -1.40 -22.03 3.89
CA THR A 340 -2.06 -20.74 3.64
C THR A 340 -3.27 -20.95 2.73
N PRO A 341 -4.51 -20.81 3.23
CA PRO A 341 -5.68 -20.88 2.38
C PRO A 341 -5.64 -19.75 1.34
N LYS A 342 -6.27 -19.97 0.17
CA LYS A 342 -6.32 -18.93 -0.87
C LYS A 342 -7.02 -17.68 -0.33
N GLN A 343 -6.29 -16.57 -0.38
CA GLN A 343 -6.74 -15.27 0.11
C GLN A 343 -6.05 -14.16 -0.68
N PHE A 344 -6.60 -12.95 -0.63
CA PHE A 344 -5.87 -11.76 -1.09
C PHE A 344 -4.57 -11.63 -0.32
N VAL A 345 -3.52 -11.11 -0.98
CA VAL A 345 -2.27 -10.85 -0.29
C VAL A 345 -2.50 -9.77 0.77
N PRO A 346 -2.25 -10.04 2.07
CA PRO A 346 -2.57 -9.08 3.12
C PRO A 346 -1.73 -7.81 3.03
N GLN A 347 -2.32 -6.65 3.34
CA GLN A 347 -1.62 -5.35 3.33
C GLN A 347 -0.34 -5.39 4.16
N GLY A 348 -0.39 -5.98 5.35
CA GLY A 348 0.77 -6.01 6.24
C GLY A 348 1.93 -6.90 5.75
N ARG A 349 1.75 -7.59 4.62
CA ARG A 349 2.80 -8.34 3.89
C ARG A 349 3.35 -7.58 2.70
N LEU A 350 2.77 -6.43 2.36
CA LEU A 350 3.17 -5.59 1.24
C LEU A 350 3.83 -4.32 1.78
N HIS A 351 5.03 -4.04 1.29
CA HIS A 351 5.81 -2.88 1.68
C HIS A 351 6.01 -1.98 0.47
N PRO A 352 5.79 -0.66 0.62
CA PRO A 352 6.00 0.26 -0.49
C PRO A 352 7.45 0.21 -0.92
N GLU A 353 7.68 0.56 -2.18
CA GLU A 353 9.03 0.70 -2.72
C GLU A 353 9.83 1.67 -1.84
N GLN A 354 10.95 1.20 -1.27
CA GLN A 354 11.80 2.04 -0.44
C GLN A 354 12.77 2.81 -1.33
N THR A 355 12.48 4.09 -1.53
CA THR A 355 13.38 5.04 -2.19
C THR A 355 13.87 6.06 -1.17
N SER A 356 14.86 5.67 -0.36
CA SER A 356 15.47 6.60 0.61
C SER A 356 16.69 7.33 0.05
N GLY A 357 16.93 7.23 -1.26
CA GLY A 357 17.98 7.98 -1.93
C GLY A 357 17.70 9.48 -1.86
N THR A 358 18.78 10.26 -1.70
CA THR A 358 18.72 11.73 -1.61
C THR A 358 19.58 12.41 -2.67
N GLY A 359 20.24 11.65 -3.54
CA GLY A 359 21.17 12.16 -4.54
C GLY A 359 22.60 11.64 -4.37
N LEU A 360 23.51 12.25 -5.12
CA LEU A 360 24.95 11.95 -5.12
C LEU A 360 25.75 13.09 -4.50
N ALA A 361 26.86 12.75 -3.86
CA ALA A 361 27.83 13.72 -3.41
C ALA A 361 28.53 14.32 -4.63
N ALA A 362 28.39 15.63 -4.83
CA ALA A 362 28.94 16.37 -5.96
C ALA A 362 30.11 17.24 -5.48
N THR A 363 31.20 17.22 -6.22
CA THR A 363 32.28 18.21 -6.10
C THR A 363 32.47 18.88 -7.44
N TYR A 364 32.58 20.22 -7.43
CA TYR A 364 32.84 21.05 -8.61
C TYR A 364 34.18 21.74 -8.41
N TRP A 365 35.03 21.80 -9.43
CA TRP A 365 36.34 22.44 -9.40
C TRP A 365 36.44 23.53 -10.47
N ASP A 366 37.13 24.62 -10.12
CA ASP A 366 37.46 25.75 -10.99
C ASP A 366 38.64 25.45 -11.95
N ASP A 367 38.64 24.25 -12.53
CA ASP A 367 39.54 23.78 -13.58
C ASP A 367 39.03 22.47 -14.21
N LEU A 368 39.73 21.99 -15.23
CA LEU A 368 39.35 20.80 -16.01
C LEU A 368 39.85 19.48 -15.41
N ASP A 369 40.77 19.53 -14.44
CA ASP A 369 41.54 18.36 -13.98
C ASP A 369 41.33 18.00 -12.51
N PHE A 370 40.31 18.58 -11.87
CA PHE A 370 39.89 18.31 -10.50
C PHE A 370 40.91 18.73 -9.44
N THR A 371 41.74 19.76 -9.71
CA THR A 371 42.81 20.18 -8.78
C THR A 371 42.57 21.53 -8.13
N GLY A 372 41.66 22.33 -8.69
CA GLY A 372 41.47 23.74 -8.40
C GLY A 372 40.63 24.01 -7.16
N ALA A 373 40.24 25.27 -7.00
CA ALA A 373 39.28 25.66 -5.97
C ALA A 373 37.97 24.88 -6.18
N SER A 374 37.41 24.33 -5.10
CA SER A 374 36.25 23.45 -5.22
C SER A 374 35.11 23.76 -4.26
N VAL A 375 33.90 23.35 -4.66
CA VAL A 375 32.68 23.41 -3.88
C VAL A 375 32.04 22.02 -3.87
N THR A 376 31.69 21.53 -2.67
CA THR A 376 30.98 20.27 -2.49
C THR A 376 29.53 20.50 -2.13
N ARG A 377 28.60 19.76 -2.73
CA ARG A 377 27.18 19.75 -2.33
C ARG A 377 26.53 18.38 -2.60
N LEU A 378 25.30 18.21 -2.13
CA LEU A 378 24.47 17.07 -2.49
C LEU A 378 23.60 17.47 -3.68
N ASP A 379 23.72 16.73 -4.79
CA ASP A 379 22.87 16.92 -5.96
C ASP A 379 21.83 15.79 -6.03
N PRO A 380 20.51 16.09 -5.91
CA PRO A 380 19.47 15.07 -5.93
C PRO A 380 19.47 14.23 -7.21
N ARG A 381 19.88 14.81 -8.33
CA ARG A 381 19.93 14.18 -9.65
C ARG A 381 21.03 14.85 -10.48
N ILE A 382 21.51 14.17 -11.52
CA ILE A 382 22.33 14.78 -12.57
C ILE A 382 21.39 15.13 -13.72
N ASP A 383 20.91 16.37 -13.72
CA ASP A 383 19.96 16.93 -14.69
C ASP A 383 20.21 18.44 -14.74
N PHE A 384 21.37 18.80 -15.30
CA PHE A 384 21.88 20.16 -15.29
C PHE A 384 22.00 20.68 -16.72
N ASP A 385 21.35 21.80 -16.98
CA ASP A 385 21.54 22.65 -18.14
C ASP A 385 21.93 24.04 -17.61
N TRP A 386 23.24 24.29 -17.55
CA TRP A 386 23.78 25.54 -17.03
C TRP A 386 23.78 26.64 -18.10
N GLY A 387 23.74 26.28 -19.38
CA GLY A 387 24.04 27.21 -20.47
C GLY A 387 25.41 27.86 -20.23
N GLU A 388 25.44 29.19 -20.24
CA GLU A 388 26.65 30.00 -20.00
C GLU A 388 26.89 30.32 -18.51
N ALA A 389 26.15 29.70 -17.58
CA ALA A 389 26.26 29.98 -16.16
C ALA A 389 27.25 29.06 -15.45
N ALA A 390 27.87 29.55 -14.37
CA ALA A 390 28.68 28.73 -13.48
C ALA A 390 27.83 27.77 -12.63
N PRO A 391 28.35 26.59 -12.26
CA PRO A 391 27.60 25.59 -11.49
C PRO A 391 27.42 25.96 -10.01
N ALA A 392 28.30 26.81 -9.48
CA ALA A 392 28.27 27.30 -8.10
C ALA A 392 29.08 28.61 -7.97
N PRO A 393 28.80 29.44 -6.95
CA PRO A 393 29.65 30.57 -6.61
C PRO A 393 31.10 30.14 -6.34
N GLY A 394 32.06 30.80 -6.98
CA GLY A 394 33.49 30.50 -6.83
C GLY A 394 34.03 29.46 -7.82
N ILE A 395 33.19 28.98 -8.75
CA ILE A 395 33.59 28.17 -9.91
C ILE A 395 33.39 29.00 -11.17
N GLY A 396 34.34 28.97 -12.11
CA GLY A 396 34.24 29.61 -13.41
C GLY A 396 33.17 28.98 -14.29
N ALA A 397 32.55 29.78 -15.15
CA ALA A 397 31.48 29.31 -16.04
C ALA A 397 32.01 28.55 -17.27
N GLU A 398 33.22 28.87 -17.71
CA GLU A 398 33.73 28.44 -19.03
C GLU A 398 34.76 27.29 -18.94
N THR A 399 35.33 27.07 -17.75
CA THR A 399 36.33 26.04 -17.50
C THR A 399 36.13 25.47 -16.11
N PHE A 400 35.42 24.36 -16.01
CA PHE A 400 35.19 23.68 -14.74
C PHE A 400 35.06 22.18 -14.92
N SER A 401 35.22 21.44 -13.83
CA SER A 401 34.98 20.00 -13.79
C SER A 401 34.09 19.65 -12.62
N ALA A 402 33.38 18.54 -12.75
CA ALA A 402 32.48 18.05 -11.72
C ALA A 402 32.61 16.53 -11.57
N ARG A 403 32.49 16.06 -10.33
CA ARG A 403 32.45 14.65 -9.99
C ARG A 403 31.30 14.39 -9.05
N TRP A 404 30.44 13.46 -9.44
CA TRP A 404 29.39 12.90 -8.58
C TRP A 404 29.77 11.49 -8.15
N THR A 405 29.71 11.20 -6.86
CA THR A 405 29.93 9.87 -6.28
C THR A 405 28.80 9.48 -5.32
N GLY A 406 28.57 8.18 -5.23
CA GLY A 406 27.53 7.59 -4.39
C GLY A 406 27.23 6.18 -4.82
N GLU A 407 26.01 5.74 -4.53
CA GLU A 407 25.49 4.45 -4.95
C GLU A 407 24.20 4.62 -5.77
N VAL A 408 24.00 3.74 -6.75
CA VAL A 408 22.75 3.59 -7.50
C VAL A 408 22.10 2.25 -7.17
N GLU A 409 20.79 2.25 -6.96
CA GLU A 409 20.01 1.03 -6.67
C GLU A 409 18.98 0.79 -7.79
N PRO A 410 19.21 -0.16 -8.74
CA PRO A 410 18.21 -0.49 -9.73
C PRO A 410 16.98 -1.15 -9.10
N PRO A 411 15.76 -0.84 -9.55
CA PRO A 411 14.53 -1.45 -9.04
C PRO A 411 14.39 -2.94 -9.34
N THR A 412 15.02 -3.43 -10.41
CA THR A 412 14.86 -4.81 -10.90
C THR A 412 16.19 -5.40 -11.37
N SER A 413 16.30 -6.72 -11.28
CA SER A 413 17.44 -7.46 -11.82
C SER A 413 17.44 -7.52 -13.35
N GLY A 414 18.61 -7.38 -13.97
CA GLY A 414 18.85 -7.56 -15.40
C GLY A 414 19.76 -6.49 -16.01
N THR A 415 19.77 -6.39 -17.34
CA THR A 415 20.63 -5.44 -18.06
C THR A 415 20.04 -4.02 -18.01
N TRP A 416 20.75 -3.12 -17.35
CA TRP A 416 20.45 -1.69 -17.29
C TRP A 416 21.29 -0.93 -18.29
N THR A 417 20.67 0.01 -19.01
CA THR A 417 21.35 0.93 -19.92
C THR A 417 21.30 2.33 -19.34
N PHE A 418 22.48 2.88 -19.05
CA PHE A 418 22.64 4.27 -18.65
C PHE A 418 22.92 5.11 -19.89
N ARG A 419 22.36 6.31 -19.92
CA ARG A 419 22.62 7.34 -20.92
C ARG A 419 23.14 8.59 -20.21
N LEU A 420 24.27 9.09 -20.68
CA LEU A 420 24.89 10.30 -20.16
C LEU A 420 25.05 11.29 -21.32
N ARG A 421 24.42 12.44 -21.19
CA ARG A 421 24.54 13.56 -22.12
C ARG A 421 25.48 14.60 -21.53
N GLY A 422 26.46 15.04 -22.32
CA GLY A 422 27.50 15.99 -21.91
C GLY A 422 27.85 16.99 -23.00
N ASP A 423 28.12 18.23 -22.60
CA ASP A 423 28.92 19.26 -23.28
C ASP A 423 29.78 19.86 -22.15
N ASP A 424 31.08 19.56 -22.02
CA ASP A 424 31.95 18.78 -22.92
C ASP A 424 32.14 17.31 -22.46
N GLY A 425 33.25 17.02 -21.76
CA GLY A 425 33.73 15.66 -21.54
C GLY A 425 33.02 14.94 -20.41
N ILE A 426 32.70 13.66 -20.62
CA ILE A 426 31.94 12.85 -19.66
C ILE A 426 32.50 11.43 -19.51
N ARG A 427 32.45 10.91 -18.29
CA ARG A 427 32.69 9.48 -17.99
C ARG A 427 31.69 8.97 -16.96
N LEU A 428 31.28 7.72 -17.10
CA LEU A 428 30.39 7.04 -16.16
C LEU A 428 30.96 5.69 -15.75
N TRP A 429 31.06 5.49 -14.43
CA TRP A 429 31.31 4.20 -13.81
C TRP A 429 30.08 3.73 -13.05
N VAL A 430 29.75 2.45 -13.17
CA VAL A 430 28.72 1.76 -12.38
C VAL A 430 29.28 0.41 -11.95
N ALA A 431 29.11 0.04 -10.68
CA ALA A 431 29.67 -1.17 -10.10
C ALA A 431 31.20 -1.29 -10.36
N ASP A 432 31.91 -0.16 -10.20
CA ASP A 432 33.35 -0.02 -10.47
C ASP A 432 33.79 -0.25 -11.94
N GLN A 433 32.85 -0.39 -12.87
CA GLN A 433 33.13 -0.58 -14.30
C GLN A 433 32.90 0.72 -15.09
N LEU A 434 33.89 1.14 -15.87
CA LEU A 434 33.79 2.27 -16.81
C LEU A 434 32.90 1.86 -18.00
N ILE A 435 31.67 2.36 -18.03
CA ILE A 435 30.68 2.02 -19.07
C ILE A 435 30.49 3.12 -20.13
N ILE A 436 30.91 4.35 -19.85
CA ILE A 436 30.98 5.46 -20.82
C ILE A 436 32.31 6.18 -20.64
N ASP A 437 33.10 6.30 -21.69
CA ASP A 437 34.38 7.04 -21.69
C ASP A 437 34.47 8.01 -22.87
N ARG A 438 34.14 9.28 -22.63
CA ARG A 438 34.11 10.36 -23.63
C ARG A 438 34.71 11.63 -23.04
N TRP A 439 35.97 11.53 -22.67
CA TRP A 439 36.75 12.65 -22.12
C TRP A 439 37.37 13.50 -23.23
N ILE A 440 36.51 14.14 -24.02
CA ILE A 440 36.87 14.98 -25.17
C ILE A 440 35.93 16.19 -25.25
N ASP A 441 36.40 17.27 -25.86
CA ASP A 441 35.57 18.44 -26.18
C ASP A 441 34.53 18.04 -27.24
N GLN A 442 33.26 18.32 -26.97
CA GLN A 442 32.13 17.93 -27.81
C GLN A 442 30.90 18.79 -27.52
N SER A 443 30.17 19.16 -28.57
CA SER A 443 28.81 19.71 -28.43
C SER A 443 27.88 18.74 -27.69
N PRO A 444 26.68 19.15 -27.24
CA PRO A 444 25.83 18.32 -26.37
C PRO A 444 25.48 16.97 -26.99
N THR A 445 26.14 15.92 -26.51
CA THR A 445 26.06 14.58 -27.10
C THR A 445 25.71 13.55 -26.05
N GLU A 446 24.75 12.67 -26.37
CA GLU A 446 24.35 11.56 -25.51
C GLU A 446 25.10 10.28 -25.89
N TRP A 447 25.65 9.61 -24.87
CA TRP A 447 26.29 8.31 -24.99
C TRP A 447 25.62 7.30 -24.08
N ALA A 448 25.65 6.02 -24.46
CA ALA A 448 25.02 4.94 -23.71
C ALA A 448 26.02 3.84 -23.35
N GLY A 449 25.85 3.27 -22.15
CA GLY A 449 26.58 2.09 -21.68
C GLY A 449 25.62 1.16 -20.93
N SER A 450 25.82 -0.14 -21.04
CA SER A 450 24.95 -1.15 -20.39
C SER A 450 25.73 -2.04 -19.44
N ILE A 451 25.08 -2.45 -18.35
CA ILE A 451 25.65 -3.30 -17.30
C ILE A 451 24.55 -4.18 -16.68
N ASP A 452 24.89 -5.41 -16.31
CA ASP A 452 23.97 -6.31 -15.59
C ASP A 452 24.01 -6.01 -14.09
N LEU A 453 22.84 -5.73 -13.50
CA LEU A 453 22.70 -5.41 -12.08
C LEU A 453 21.61 -6.27 -11.44
N THR A 454 21.70 -6.45 -10.12
CA THR A 454 20.69 -7.12 -9.30
C THR A 454 19.77 -6.08 -8.67
N GLY A 455 18.46 -6.26 -8.80
CA GLY A 455 17.44 -5.35 -8.27
C GLY A 455 17.51 -5.23 -6.75
N GLY A 456 17.36 -4.01 -6.23
CA GLY A 456 17.44 -3.72 -4.79
C GLY A 456 18.84 -3.81 -4.19
N GLN A 457 19.86 -4.19 -4.97
CA GLN A 457 21.26 -4.09 -4.55
C GLN A 457 21.82 -2.71 -4.93
N ARG A 458 22.60 -2.11 -4.03
CA ARG A 458 23.32 -0.86 -4.29
C ARG A 458 24.65 -1.12 -4.95
N TYR A 459 24.98 -0.27 -5.93
CA TYR A 459 26.24 -0.32 -6.66
C TYR A 459 26.90 1.05 -6.65
N PRO A 460 28.23 1.13 -6.48
CA PRO A 460 28.93 2.40 -6.59
C PRO A 460 28.72 3.00 -7.99
N ILE A 461 28.40 4.30 -8.04
CA ILE A 461 28.26 5.09 -9.26
C ILE A 461 29.16 6.32 -9.20
N ARG A 462 29.88 6.58 -10.28
CA ARG A 462 30.66 7.81 -10.45
C ARG A 462 30.39 8.43 -11.80
N VAL A 463 30.12 9.72 -11.81
CA VAL A 463 30.09 10.53 -13.03
C VAL A 463 31.18 11.58 -12.94
N ASP A 464 32.04 11.63 -13.93
CA ASP A 464 33.00 12.72 -14.12
C ASP A 464 32.55 13.55 -15.33
N PHE A 465 32.66 14.86 -15.21
CA PHE A 465 32.29 15.86 -16.21
C PHE A 465 33.33 16.97 -16.28
N TYR A 466 33.54 17.56 -17.46
CA TYR A 466 34.15 18.88 -17.59
C TYR A 466 33.46 19.73 -18.65
N GLU A 467 33.52 21.04 -18.46
CA GLU A 467 33.17 22.09 -19.43
C GLU A 467 34.45 22.82 -19.84
N ASN A 468 34.69 22.98 -21.15
CA ASN A 468 35.83 23.69 -21.72
C ASN A 468 35.39 24.62 -22.87
N GLY A 469 34.42 25.48 -22.58
CA GLY A 469 33.73 26.27 -23.57
C GLY A 469 32.70 27.20 -22.96
N VAL A 470 31.58 27.36 -23.65
CA VAL A 470 30.56 28.38 -23.35
C VAL A 470 29.24 27.74 -22.87
N LEU A 471 28.96 26.47 -23.18
CA LEU A 471 27.64 25.87 -22.95
C LEU A 471 27.78 24.54 -22.21
N ALA A 472 27.50 24.54 -20.91
CA ALA A 472 27.61 23.35 -20.10
C ALA A 472 26.27 22.63 -19.91
N VAL A 473 26.25 21.32 -20.18
CA VAL A 473 25.10 20.44 -19.89
C VAL A 473 25.54 19.05 -19.46
N CYS A 474 24.91 18.49 -18.43
CA CYS A 474 25.16 17.12 -17.95
C CYS A 474 23.85 16.48 -17.46
N GLU A 475 23.41 15.40 -18.12
CA GLU A 475 22.15 14.70 -17.81
C GLU A 475 22.37 13.19 -17.76
N LEU A 476 21.96 12.55 -16.64
CA LEU A 476 22.05 11.10 -16.44
C LEU A 476 20.64 10.46 -16.46
N ARG A 477 20.45 9.55 -17.40
CA ARG A 477 19.21 8.76 -17.58
C ARG A 477 19.50 7.28 -17.55
N TRP A 478 18.46 6.48 -17.27
CA TRP A 478 18.55 5.03 -17.33
C TRP A 478 17.30 4.39 -17.93
N SER A 479 17.43 3.17 -18.43
CA SER A 479 16.32 2.30 -18.77
C SER A 479 16.71 0.86 -18.46
N GLY A 480 15.76 0.01 -18.10
CA GLY A 480 16.03 -1.37 -17.69
C GLY A 480 14.79 -2.25 -17.76
N PRO A 481 14.85 -3.47 -17.23
CA PRO A 481 13.73 -4.42 -17.25
C PRO A 481 12.46 -3.86 -16.59
N GLY A 482 11.53 -3.43 -17.45
CA GLY A 482 10.28 -2.77 -17.08
C GLY A 482 10.37 -1.28 -16.76
N THR A 483 11.55 -0.66 -16.81
CA THR A 483 11.71 0.79 -16.62
C THR A 483 11.98 1.46 -17.97
N ALA A 484 11.04 2.30 -18.41
CA ALA A 484 11.22 3.15 -19.59
C ALA A 484 12.35 4.17 -19.36
N LEU A 485 12.84 4.79 -20.45
CA LEU A 485 13.96 5.73 -20.35
C LEU A 485 13.56 7.00 -19.58
N GLU A 486 14.11 7.17 -18.38
CA GLU A 486 13.84 8.29 -17.48
C GLU A 486 15.14 8.87 -16.88
N LEU A 487 15.07 10.06 -16.30
CA LEU A 487 16.13 10.56 -15.42
C LEU A 487 16.33 9.58 -14.26
N VAL A 488 17.58 9.33 -13.86
CA VAL A 488 17.82 8.50 -12.69
C VAL A 488 17.25 9.23 -11.46
N PRO A 489 16.21 8.67 -10.80
CA PRO A 489 15.50 9.40 -9.76
C PRO A 489 16.36 9.51 -8.50
N SER A 490 16.25 10.64 -7.79
CA SER A 490 16.99 10.89 -6.54
C SER A 490 16.80 9.79 -5.51
N GLY A 491 15.59 9.22 -5.45
CA GLY A 491 15.24 8.11 -4.58
C GLY A 491 16.02 6.81 -4.81
N ARG A 492 16.73 6.70 -5.95
CA ARG A 492 17.61 5.59 -6.33
C ARG A 492 19.10 5.96 -6.30
N LEU A 493 19.43 7.18 -5.88
CA LEU A 493 20.78 7.69 -5.73
C LEU A 493 21.06 7.96 -4.25
N TYR A 494 22.12 7.33 -3.73
CA TYR A 494 22.48 7.41 -2.32
C TYR A 494 23.84 8.08 -2.20
N PRO A 495 24.00 9.06 -1.29
CA PRO A 495 25.31 9.66 -1.07
C PRO A 495 26.25 8.62 -0.47
N ASP A 496 27.55 8.76 -0.73
CA ASP A 496 28.56 7.85 -0.20
C ASP A 496 28.40 7.67 1.32
N ALA A 497 28.23 6.43 1.77
CA ALA A 497 28.14 6.07 3.18
C ALA A 497 29.54 6.09 3.84
N GLY A 498 30.35 7.13 3.60
CA GLY A 498 31.65 7.34 4.25
C GLY A 498 32.66 6.18 4.19
N GLY A 499 32.44 5.15 3.35
CA GLY A 499 33.21 3.89 3.37
C GLY A 499 33.27 3.12 2.05
N SER A 500 32.47 3.49 1.05
CA SER A 500 32.48 2.92 -0.31
C SER A 500 32.93 3.99 -1.33
N SER A 501 34.12 4.54 -1.16
CA SER A 501 34.73 5.38 -2.20
C SER A 501 35.25 4.49 -3.33
N PHE A 502 35.02 4.87 -4.59
CA PHE A 502 35.90 4.47 -5.69
C PHE A 502 37.33 4.71 -5.22
N ALA A 503 38.16 3.67 -5.15
CA ALA A 503 39.56 3.83 -4.76
C ALA A 503 40.16 4.96 -5.60
N ALA A 504 40.80 5.93 -4.94
CA ALA A 504 41.52 6.99 -5.63
C ALA A 504 42.54 6.32 -6.56
N VAL A 505 42.25 6.32 -7.86
CA VAL A 505 43.24 5.96 -8.87
C VAL A 505 44.00 7.26 -9.12
N GLU A 506 45.21 7.32 -8.56
CA GLU A 506 46.23 8.35 -8.85
C GLU A 506 46.61 8.38 -10.34
#